data_AF-A0A923WNT3-F1
#
_entry.id   AF-A0A923WNT3-F1
#
_cell.length_a   1.000
_cell.length_b   1.000
_cell.length_c   1.000
_cell.angle_alpha   90.00
_cell.angle_beta   90.00
_cell.angle_gamma   90.00
#
_symmetry.space_group_name_H-M   'P 1'
#
loop_
_entity.id
_entity.type
_entity.pdbx_description
1 polymer ?
#
loop_
_entity_poly.entity_id
_entity_poly.type
_entity_poly.pdbx_seq_one_letter_code
_entity_poly.pdbx_strand_id
1 'polypeptide(L)'
;VVREFCGHGIVTVFHEEPQVLHYGRPGTLERLEAGMIFTIEPMINAGRREIREMGDGWTIKTKDRSLSAQWEHTILVTDTGYEVLTLSAGSPPPPALVKKSEPDATSVTSAASPAPAAA
;
A
#
# COMPACT_ATOMS: atom_id res chain seq x y z
N VAL A 1 -4.58 -12.47 10.86
CA VAL A 1 -4.64 -11.80 9.55
C VAL A 1 -5.66 -12.53 8.69
N VAL A 2 -6.66 -11.81 8.18
CA VAL A 2 -7.62 -12.32 7.18
C VAL A 2 -6.86 -12.70 5.91
N ARG A 3 -7.32 -13.69 5.14
CA ARG A 3 -6.60 -14.19 3.95
C ARG A 3 -7.39 -14.11 2.66
N GLU A 4 -8.67 -13.84 2.78
CA GLU A 4 -9.65 -13.79 1.70
C GLU A 4 -9.68 -12.43 0.99
N PHE A 5 -9.09 -11.40 1.61
CA PHE A 5 -8.94 -10.07 1.03
C PHE A 5 -7.46 -9.68 0.98
N CYS A 6 -7.11 -8.86 0.01
CA CYS A 6 -5.76 -8.38 -0.25
C CYS A 6 -5.80 -6.90 -0.63
N GLY A 7 -4.65 -6.25 -0.62
CA GLY A 7 -4.50 -4.99 -1.32
C GLY A 7 -4.51 -5.20 -2.83
N HIS A 8 -4.52 -4.11 -3.57
CA HIS A 8 -4.67 -4.14 -5.03
C HIS A 8 -3.91 -2.97 -5.67
N GLY A 9 -3.57 -3.13 -6.95
CA GLY A 9 -3.19 -2.00 -7.79
C GLY A 9 -4.34 -1.00 -7.90
N ILE A 10 -3.99 0.29 -7.97
CA ILE A 10 -4.98 1.36 -8.11
C ILE A 10 -4.40 2.54 -8.90
N VAL A 11 -4.93 2.76 -10.11
CA VAL A 11 -4.65 3.96 -10.90
C VAL A 11 -5.93 4.45 -11.58
N THR A 12 -6.23 3.91 -12.76
CA THR A 12 -7.43 4.28 -13.54
C THR A 12 -8.57 3.29 -13.32
N VAL A 13 -8.24 2.05 -12.95
CA VAL A 13 -9.18 1.02 -12.51
C VAL A 13 -9.14 0.97 -10.98
N PHE A 14 -10.31 0.80 -10.35
CA PHE A 14 -10.39 0.85 -8.90
C PHE A 14 -9.64 -0.32 -8.25
N HIS A 15 -9.81 -1.55 -8.76
CA HIS A 15 -9.05 -2.72 -8.32
C HIS A 15 -8.39 -3.39 -9.53
N GLU A 16 -7.06 -3.35 -9.60
CA GLU A 16 -6.26 -3.99 -10.64
C GLU A 16 -5.05 -4.74 -10.03
N GLU A 17 -4.25 -5.41 -10.85
CA GLU A 17 -3.00 -6.03 -10.38
C GLU A 17 -1.99 -4.96 -9.93
N PRO A 18 -1.10 -5.27 -8.96
CA PRO A 18 -0.90 -6.56 -8.33
C PRO A 18 -1.86 -6.84 -7.17
N GLN A 19 -2.18 -8.12 -6.93
CA GLN A 19 -2.80 -8.56 -5.68
C GLN A 19 -1.78 -8.61 -4.53
N VAL A 20 -1.96 -7.74 -3.54
CA VAL A 20 -1.01 -7.56 -2.41
C VAL A 20 -1.49 -8.34 -1.19
N LEU A 21 -1.07 -9.60 -1.09
CA LEU A 21 -1.42 -10.48 0.04
C LEU A 21 -0.81 -9.99 1.35
N HIS A 22 -1.60 -9.93 2.42
CA HIS A 22 -1.11 -9.56 3.77
C HIS A 22 -0.57 -10.75 4.58
N TYR A 23 -0.36 -11.88 3.93
CA TYR A 23 0.22 -13.09 4.49
C TYR A 23 1.15 -13.71 3.46
N GLY A 24 2.17 -14.43 3.92
CA GLY A 24 3.12 -15.06 3.03
C GLY A 24 4.43 -15.37 3.71
N ARG A 25 5.46 -15.59 2.89
CA ARG A 25 6.84 -15.73 3.34
C ARG A 25 7.64 -14.55 2.79
N PRO A 26 8.55 -13.95 3.57
CA PRO A 26 9.41 -12.89 3.06
C PRO A 26 10.13 -13.31 1.77
N GLY A 27 10.15 -12.44 0.77
CA GLY A 27 10.85 -12.65 -0.51
C GLY A 27 10.12 -13.51 -1.56
N THR A 28 8.82 -13.80 -1.39
CA THR A 28 8.05 -14.62 -2.35
C THR A 28 7.03 -13.86 -3.19
N LEU A 29 6.83 -12.56 -2.95
CA LEU A 29 5.92 -11.71 -3.73
C LEU A 29 6.65 -11.05 -4.89
N GLU A 30 5.91 -10.32 -5.72
CA GLU A 30 6.46 -9.55 -6.84
C GLU A 30 7.55 -8.57 -6.40
N ARG A 31 8.48 -8.33 -7.32
CA ARG A 31 9.48 -7.28 -7.16
C ARG A 31 8.79 -5.93 -7.36
N LEU A 32 8.96 -5.03 -6.39
CA LEU A 32 8.46 -3.66 -6.51
C LEU A 32 9.33 -2.85 -7.48
N GLU A 33 8.68 -2.19 -8.43
CA GLU A 33 9.32 -1.34 -9.44
C GLU A 33 8.77 0.09 -9.36
N ALA A 34 9.63 1.08 -9.63
CA ALA A 34 9.25 2.49 -9.57
C ALA A 34 8.06 2.78 -10.51
N GLY A 35 7.12 3.58 -10.02
CA GLY A 35 5.86 3.89 -10.72
C GLY A 35 4.71 2.95 -10.40
N MET A 36 4.93 1.81 -9.72
CA MET A 36 3.83 0.99 -9.21
C MET A 36 3.02 1.75 -8.15
N ILE A 37 1.69 1.70 -8.26
CA ILE A 37 0.76 2.26 -7.29
C ILE A 37 -0.21 1.17 -6.83
N PHE A 38 -0.25 0.91 -5.53
CA PHE A 38 -1.09 -0.12 -4.94
C PHE A 38 -1.45 0.19 -3.48
N THR A 39 -2.42 -0.55 -2.96
CA THR A 39 -2.87 -0.46 -1.56
C THR A 39 -2.17 -1.49 -0.68
N ILE A 40 -1.90 -1.09 0.57
CA ILE A 40 -1.61 -2.01 1.66
C ILE A 40 -2.71 -1.82 2.70
N GLU A 41 -3.59 -2.82 2.84
CA GLU A 41 -4.85 -2.72 3.60
C GLU A 41 -5.13 -3.91 4.54
N PRO A 42 -4.21 -4.26 5.46
CA PRO A 42 -4.34 -5.46 6.27
C PRO A 42 -5.55 -5.43 7.20
N MET A 43 -6.30 -6.54 7.21
CA MET A 43 -7.37 -6.79 8.18
C MET A 43 -6.89 -7.76 9.27
N ILE A 44 -6.91 -7.29 10.52
CA ILE A 44 -6.37 -8.01 11.68
C ILE A 44 -7.50 -8.36 12.65
N ASN A 45 -7.87 -9.64 12.69
CA ASN A 45 -8.78 -10.17 13.70
C ASN A 45 -8.05 -10.39 15.03
N ALA A 46 -8.71 -10.07 16.15
CA ALA A 46 -8.22 -10.34 17.49
C ALA A 46 -8.26 -11.84 17.83
N GLY A 47 -9.24 -12.57 17.30
CA GLY A 47 -9.36 -14.01 17.42
C GLY A 47 -8.72 -14.76 16.25
N ARG A 48 -9.49 -15.65 15.63
CA ARG A 48 -9.02 -16.47 14.50
C ARG A 48 -9.20 -15.74 13.17
N ARG A 49 -8.49 -16.20 12.13
CA ARG A 49 -8.48 -15.53 10.81
C ARG A 49 -9.79 -15.65 10.05
N GLU A 50 -10.56 -16.72 10.31
CA GLU A 50 -11.70 -17.10 9.50
C GLU A 50 -12.80 -16.03 9.55
N ILE A 51 -13.36 -15.74 8.37
CA ILE A 51 -14.46 -14.79 8.18
C ILE A 51 -15.75 -15.51 7.77
N ARG A 52 -16.83 -14.74 7.72
CA ARG A 52 -18.12 -15.12 7.16
C ARG A 52 -18.76 -13.91 6.47
N GLU A 53 -19.15 -14.11 5.22
CA GLU A 53 -20.03 -13.19 4.50
C GLU A 53 -21.47 -13.32 5.03
N MET A 54 -22.12 -12.18 5.20
CA MET A 54 -23.50 -12.11 5.65
C MET A 54 -24.46 -12.21 4.45
N GLY A 55 -25.75 -12.38 4.72
CA GLY A 55 -26.76 -12.58 3.67
C GLY A 55 -27.03 -11.35 2.78
N ASP A 56 -26.35 -10.22 3.03
CA ASP A 56 -26.45 -9.01 2.22
C ASP A 56 -25.46 -8.99 1.05
N GLY A 57 -24.55 -9.97 0.95
CA GLY A 57 -23.56 -10.08 -0.12
C GLY A 57 -22.36 -9.15 0.02
N TRP A 58 -22.23 -8.45 1.15
CA TRP A 58 -21.18 -7.43 1.35
C TRP A 58 -20.55 -7.47 2.74
N THR A 59 -21.38 -7.56 3.78
CA THR A 59 -20.88 -7.45 5.15
C THR A 59 -20.06 -8.68 5.49
N ILE A 60 -18.82 -8.45 5.89
CA ILE A 60 -17.92 -9.49 6.39
C ILE A 60 -17.82 -9.40 7.91
N LYS A 61 -17.98 -10.54 8.58
CA LYS A 61 -17.75 -10.68 10.02
C LYS A 61 -16.69 -11.72 10.32
N THR A 62 -16.01 -11.59 11.44
CA THR A 62 -15.19 -12.67 11.99
C THR A 62 -16.09 -13.86 12.34
N LYS A 63 -15.65 -15.07 11.99
CA LYS A 63 -16.45 -16.29 12.23
C LYS A 63 -16.64 -16.57 13.72
N ASP A 64 -15.69 -16.14 14.54
CA ASP A 64 -15.72 -16.28 16.01
C ASP A 64 -16.32 -15.06 16.74
N ARG A 65 -16.76 -14.03 16.01
CA ARG A 65 -17.34 -12.78 16.54
C ARG A 65 -16.38 -11.92 17.38
N SER A 66 -15.08 -12.19 17.32
CA SER A 66 -14.05 -11.29 17.86
C SER A 66 -13.96 -9.97 17.07
N LEU A 67 -13.34 -8.96 17.67
CA LEU A 67 -13.07 -7.69 17.00
C LEU A 67 -12.10 -7.86 15.83
N SER A 68 -12.23 -7.01 14.83
CA SER A 68 -11.28 -6.86 13.73
C SER A 68 -10.98 -5.38 13.53
N ALA A 69 -9.79 -5.07 13.05
CA ALA A 69 -9.38 -3.73 12.68
C ALA A 69 -8.67 -3.76 11.32
N GLN A 70 -8.84 -2.68 10.56
CA GLN A 70 -8.21 -2.47 9.26
C GLN A 70 -7.68 -1.04 9.21
N TRP A 71 -6.57 -0.88 8.51
CA TRP A 71 -6.07 0.41 8.06
C TRP A 71 -5.54 0.24 6.65
N GLU A 72 -5.55 1.31 5.87
CA GLU A 72 -5.18 1.28 4.47
C GLU A 72 -4.40 2.52 4.08
N HIS A 73 -3.40 2.32 3.22
CA HIS A 73 -2.77 3.40 2.48
C HIS A 73 -2.54 3.00 1.03
N THR A 74 -2.75 3.96 0.12
CA THR A 74 -2.23 3.92 -1.25
C THR A 74 -0.77 4.37 -1.26
N ILE A 75 0.09 3.54 -1.86
CA ILE A 75 1.54 3.69 -1.91
C ILE A 75 1.97 3.84 -3.36
N LEU A 76 2.85 4.82 -3.62
CA LEU A 76 3.62 4.91 -4.86
C LEU A 76 5.03 4.39 -4.59
N VAL A 77 5.51 3.44 -5.40
CA VAL A 77 6.93 3.03 -5.39
C VAL A 77 7.75 4.06 -6.16
N THR A 78 8.85 4.53 -5.57
CA THR A 78 9.79 5.47 -6.18
C THR A 78 11.12 4.77 -6.45
N ASP A 79 12.03 5.41 -7.20
CA ASP A 79 13.35 4.84 -7.51
C ASP A 79 14.18 4.49 -6.26
N THR A 80 13.92 5.16 -5.14
CA THR A 80 14.70 5.05 -3.90
C THR A 80 13.89 4.59 -2.69
N GLY A 81 12.59 4.30 -2.88
CA GLY A 81 11.71 3.93 -1.78
C GLY A 81 10.23 4.01 -2.14
N TYR A 82 9.47 4.77 -1.37
CA TYR A 82 8.03 4.89 -1.54
C TYR A 82 7.50 6.25 -1.06
N GLU A 83 6.34 6.64 -1.58
CA GLU A 83 5.53 7.75 -1.11
C GLU A 83 4.16 7.22 -0.65
N VAL A 84 3.67 7.74 0.48
CA VAL A 84 2.33 7.42 1.00
C VAL A 84 1.36 8.52 0.54
N LEU A 85 0.61 8.26 -0.52
CA LEU A 85 -0.24 9.25 -1.20
C LEU A 85 -1.47 9.66 -0.36
N THR A 86 -1.78 8.91 0.68
CA THR A 86 -3.01 9.03 1.49
C THR A 86 -2.72 9.41 2.94
N LEU A 87 -1.54 9.98 3.21
CA LEU A 87 -1.26 10.58 4.52
C LEU A 87 -2.15 11.80 4.76
N SER A 88 -2.69 11.89 5.97
CA SER A 88 -3.47 13.04 6.42
C SER A 88 -2.73 13.79 7.53
N ALA A 89 -3.12 15.05 7.78
CA ALA A 89 -2.55 15.82 8.89
C ALA A 89 -2.77 15.17 10.27
N GLY A 90 -3.77 14.29 10.41
CA GLY A 90 -4.07 13.55 11.65
C GLY A 90 -3.39 12.19 11.74
N SER A 91 -2.64 11.76 10.73
CA SER A 91 -1.96 10.47 10.74
C SER A 91 -0.89 10.45 11.85
N PRO A 92 -0.81 9.36 12.64
CA PRO A 92 0.24 9.24 13.64
C PRO A 92 1.62 9.25 12.97
N PRO A 93 2.69 9.63 13.71
CA PRO A 93 4.03 9.57 13.15
C PRO A 93 4.39 8.12 12.77
N PRO A 94 5.22 7.93 11.72
CA PRO A 94 5.71 6.60 11.37
C PRO A 94 6.34 5.90 12.57
N PRO A 95 6.14 4.57 12.71
CA PRO A 95 6.72 3.83 13.83
C PRO A 95 8.25 3.85 13.76
N ALA A 96 8.91 3.78 14.91
CA ALA A 96 10.37 3.91 15.03
C ALA A 96 11.19 2.89 14.21
N LEU A 97 10.57 1.79 13.77
CA LEU A 97 11.19 0.79 12.88
C LEU A 97 11.42 1.33 11.46
N VAL A 98 10.65 2.33 11.02
CA VAL A 98 10.79 2.95 9.70
C VAL A 98 12.00 3.87 9.72
N LYS A 99 13.13 3.37 9.22
CA LYS A 99 14.30 4.19 8.93
C LYS A 99 14.04 4.90 7.61
N LYS A 100 14.01 6.24 7.59
CA LYS A 100 14.07 6.98 6.33
C LYS A 100 15.42 6.68 5.69
N SER A 101 15.43 6.13 4.48
CA SER A 101 16.60 6.20 3.62
C SER A 101 16.86 7.67 3.34
N GLU A 102 18.10 8.13 3.52
CA GLU A 102 18.49 9.44 3.00
C GLU A 102 18.38 9.37 1.47
N PRO A 103 17.86 10.42 0.81
CA PRO A 103 17.91 10.49 -0.64
C PRO A 103 19.39 10.47 -1.06
N ASP A 104 19.74 9.54 -1.96
CA ASP A 104 21.08 9.50 -2.54
C ASP A 104 21.33 10.83 -3.27
N ALA A 105 22.37 11.55 -2.83
CA ALA A 105 22.70 12.90 -3.32
C ALA A 105 23.12 12.93 -4.81
N THR A 106 23.10 11.79 -5.50
CA THR A 106 23.51 11.63 -6.90
C THR A 106 22.38 11.74 -7.93
N SER A 107 21.10 11.84 -7.56
CA SER A 107 19.99 11.90 -8.55
C SER A 107 19.51 13.31 -8.93
N VAL A 108 20.09 14.38 -8.37
CA VAL A 108 19.75 15.76 -8.78
C VAL A 108 20.77 16.31 -9.77
N THR A 109 20.76 15.78 -11.00
CA THR A 109 21.16 16.55 -12.19
C THR A 109 20.09 16.42 -13.26
N SER A 110 18.92 17.02 -13.02
CA SER A 110 18.04 17.41 -14.11
C SER A 110 18.69 18.58 -14.83
N ALA A 111 19.31 18.33 -15.98
CA ALA A 111 19.70 19.39 -16.90
C ALA A 111 18.45 20.19 -17.28
N ALA A 112 18.43 21.48 -16.93
CA ALA A 112 17.46 22.41 -17.46
C ALA A 112 17.57 22.41 -18.99
N SER A 113 16.53 21.96 -19.68
CA SER A 113 16.40 22.22 -21.12
C SER A 113 16.28 23.73 -21.34
N PRO A 114 17.13 24.36 -22.18
CA PRO A 114 16.95 25.76 -22.52
C PRO A 114 15.64 25.92 -23.28
N ALA A 115 14.83 26.90 -22.86
CA ALA A 115 13.65 27.33 -23.60
C ALA A 115 14.05 27.71 -25.04
N PRO A 116 13.26 27.32 -26.06
CA PRO A 116 13.53 27.77 -27.41
C PRO A 116 13.32 29.28 -27.49
N ALA A 117 14.30 29.99 -28.06
CA ALA A 117 14.20 31.40 -28.37
C ALA A 117 13.07 31.65 -29.38
N ALA A 118 12.28 32.68 -29.12
CA ALA A 118 11.20 33.14 -29.98
C ALA A 118 11.69 33.53 -31.38
N ALA A 119 10.88 33.23 -32.38
CA ALA A 119 10.84 33.88 -33.69
C ALA A 119 9.37 34.13 -34.05
#